data_AF-A0A2S4A067-F1
#
_entry.id   AF-A0A2S4A067-F1
#
_cell.length_a   1.000
_cell.length_b   1.000
_cell.length_c   1.000
_cell.angle_alpha   90.00
_cell.angle_beta   90.00
_cell.angle_gamma   90.00
#
_symmetry.space_group_name_H-M   'P 1'
#
loop_
_entity.id
_entity.type
_entity.pdbx_description
1 polymer ?
#
loop_
_entity_poly.entity_id
_entity_poly.type
_entity_poly.pdbx_seq_one_letter_code
_entity_poly.pdbx_strand_id
1 'polypeptide(L)'
;MSCYGQKAEYQCMPRDAVDTYCSRHHQLYEIWTEKKLLLSCISAIKQWEIHNYCLSADNLSDLELRQQFQAVPIYDLSQPNRAGKAYAELLEQIDIQQRLAAMAPVEVTRAQRRRGDASNVRTRVVANPHIDCDKFSRIYFEMADRIVRERNEAKDKSEQY
;
A
#
# COMPACT_ATOMS: atom_id res chain seq x y z
N MET A 1 -7.12 34.92 38.31
CA MET A 1 -7.42 34.46 36.93
C MET A 1 -6.25 33.58 36.50
N SER A 2 -6.42 32.26 36.66
CA SER A 2 -5.36 31.28 36.44
C SER A 2 -5.47 30.74 35.02
N CYS A 3 -4.45 31.01 34.21
CA CYS A 3 -4.37 30.61 32.82
C CYS A 3 -3.89 29.15 32.71
N TYR A 4 -4.69 28.33 32.03
CA TYR A 4 -4.30 27.14 31.27
C TYR A 4 -3.57 26.01 32.02
N GLY A 5 -4.36 25.23 32.77
CA GLY A 5 -4.05 23.84 33.10
C GLY A 5 -4.66 22.89 32.06
N GLN A 6 -4.03 22.78 30.89
CA GLN A 6 -4.25 21.65 29.97
C GLN A 6 -2.92 21.27 29.32
N LYS A 7 -2.03 20.66 30.10
CA LYS A 7 -1.04 19.77 29.51
C LYS A 7 -1.77 18.45 29.26
N ALA A 8 -2.39 18.34 28.08
CA ALA A 8 -2.67 17.03 27.53
C ALA A 8 -1.29 16.37 27.38
N GLU A 9 -0.97 15.46 28.30
CA GLU A 9 0.19 14.59 28.19
C GLU A 9 -0.03 13.70 26.96
N TYR A 10 0.42 14.16 25.80
CA TYR A 10 0.56 13.35 24.60
C TYR A 10 1.74 12.39 24.81
N GLN A 11 1.56 11.43 25.71
CA GLN A 11 2.48 10.31 25.87
C GLN A 11 2.21 9.33 24.72
N CYS A 12 2.77 9.64 23.55
CA CYS A 12 2.72 8.73 22.40
C CYS A 12 3.70 7.58 22.66
N MET A 13 3.21 6.34 22.57
CA MET A 13 3.97 5.12 22.87
C MET A 13 5.25 4.98 22.02
N PRO A 14 6.30 4.33 22.57
CA PRO A 14 7.58 4.14 21.90
C PRO A 14 7.53 2.95 20.93
N ARG A 15 8.09 3.13 19.72
CA ARG A 15 8.88 2.05 19.08
C ARG A 15 9.75 2.50 17.92
N ASP A 16 9.45 3.65 17.32
CA ASP A 16 10.37 4.36 16.45
C ASP A 16 10.60 5.75 17.05
N ALA A 17 11.86 6.15 17.20
CA ALA A 17 12.17 7.53 17.59
C ALA A 17 11.55 8.47 16.55
N VAL A 18 11.17 9.68 16.96
CA VAL A 18 10.64 10.71 16.05
C VAL A 18 11.56 10.91 14.84
N ASP A 19 12.86 10.79 15.04
CA ASP A 19 13.87 10.85 13.97
C ASP A 19 13.79 9.65 13.01
N THR A 20 13.49 8.45 13.52
CA THR A 20 13.24 7.26 12.71
C THR A 20 11.97 7.42 11.86
N TYR A 21 10.93 8.05 12.40
CA TYR A 21 9.72 8.38 11.64
C TYR A 21 10.03 9.33 10.48
N CYS A 22 10.73 10.43 10.74
CA CYS A 22 11.11 11.41 9.71
C CYS A 22 12.01 10.77 8.63
N SER A 23 13.02 10.00 9.06
CA SER A 23 13.93 9.28 8.16
C SER A 23 13.19 8.31 7.25
N ARG A 24 12.30 7.48 7.80
CA ARG A 24 11.48 6.54 7.02
C ARG A 24 10.51 7.26 6.09
N HIS A 25 9.94 8.37 6.52
CA HIS A 25 9.06 9.18 5.69
C HIS A 25 9.80 9.69 4.44
N HIS A 26 10.97 10.28 4.60
CA HIS A 26 11.80 10.74 3.47
C HIS A 26 12.18 9.61 2.52
N GLN A 27 12.61 8.47 3.06
CA GLN A 27 12.96 7.30 2.23
C GLN A 27 11.75 6.78 1.44
N LEU A 28 10.58 6.67 2.07
CA LEU A 28 9.34 6.29 1.40
C LEU A 28 8.94 7.28 0.31
N TYR A 29 9.06 8.57 0.60
CA TYR A 29 8.73 9.64 -0.34
C TYR A 29 9.66 9.64 -1.55
N GLU A 30 10.97 9.46 -1.34
CA GLU A 30 11.96 9.31 -2.42
C GLU A 30 11.63 8.10 -3.31
N ILE A 31 11.33 6.95 -2.71
CA ILE A 31 10.98 5.74 -3.47
C ILE A 31 9.67 5.95 -4.26
N TRP A 32 8.68 6.58 -3.64
CA TRP A 32 7.40 6.88 -4.27
C TRP A 32 7.53 7.83 -5.46
N THR A 33 8.34 8.87 -5.32
CA THR A 33 8.50 9.92 -6.35
C THR A 33 9.47 9.49 -7.46
N GLU A 34 10.63 8.95 -7.10
CA GLU A 34 11.73 8.68 -8.04
C GLU A 34 11.79 7.23 -8.52
N LYS A 35 11.38 6.26 -7.69
CA LYS A 35 11.62 4.82 -7.93
C LYS A 35 10.32 4.02 -8.03
N LYS A 36 9.35 4.55 -8.78
CA LYS A 36 8.01 3.95 -8.98
C LYS A 36 8.03 2.48 -9.42
N LEU A 37 9.05 2.07 -10.18
CA LEU A 37 9.22 0.67 -10.60
C LEU A 37 9.42 -0.28 -9.40
N LEU A 38 10.05 0.16 -8.30
CA LEU A 38 10.25 -0.70 -7.13
C LEU A 38 8.93 -1.05 -6.44
N LEU A 39 7.93 -0.17 -6.53
CA LEU A 39 6.61 -0.39 -5.94
C LEU A 39 5.86 -1.56 -6.57
N SER A 40 6.20 -1.98 -7.81
CA SER A 40 5.59 -3.16 -8.42
C SER A 40 5.94 -4.46 -7.69
N CYS A 41 6.91 -4.44 -6.77
CA CYS A 41 7.32 -5.60 -5.98
C CYS A 41 6.38 -5.92 -4.81
N ILE A 42 5.45 -5.02 -4.50
CA ILE A 42 4.46 -5.17 -3.43
C ILE A 42 3.03 -5.13 -3.99
N SER A 43 2.06 -5.64 -3.22
CA SER A 43 0.66 -5.70 -3.65
C SER A 43 0.04 -4.31 -3.83
N ALA A 44 -0.97 -4.21 -4.70
CA ALA A 44 -1.67 -2.95 -4.98
C ALA A 44 -2.25 -2.29 -3.71
N ILE A 45 -2.77 -3.09 -2.77
CA ILE A 45 -3.26 -2.58 -1.48
C ILE A 45 -2.14 -1.87 -0.71
N LYS A 46 -0.94 -2.45 -0.67
CA LYS A 46 0.22 -1.86 0.02
C LYS A 46 0.74 -0.62 -0.68
N GLN A 47 0.71 -0.60 -2.01
CA GLN A 47 1.00 0.61 -2.79
C GLN A 47 0.02 1.73 -2.43
N TRP A 48 -1.26 1.40 -2.24
CA TRP A 48 -2.28 2.36 -1.81
C TRP A 48 -2.06 2.88 -0.39
N GLU A 49 -1.66 2.03 0.54
CA GLU A 49 -1.31 2.45 1.90
C GLU A 49 -0.11 3.42 1.90
N ILE A 50 0.93 3.12 1.11
CA ILE A 50 2.09 4.01 0.94
C ILE A 50 1.67 5.32 0.28
N HIS A 51 0.86 5.26 -0.77
CA HIS A 51 0.32 6.44 -1.45
C HIS A 51 -0.43 7.35 -0.48
N ASN A 52 -1.39 6.82 0.27
CA ASN A 52 -2.19 7.61 1.21
C ASN A 52 -1.33 8.22 2.32
N TYR A 53 -0.31 7.48 2.76
CA TYR A 53 0.66 7.97 3.73
C TYR A 53 1.48 9.16 3.18
N CYS A 54 1.98 9.07 1.95
CA CYS A 54 2.80 10.12 1.33
C CYS A 54 1.97 11.32 0.83
N LEU A 55 0.72 11.11 0.42
CA LEU A 55 -0.18 12.15 -0.11
C LEU A 55 -0.51 13.23 0.93
N SER A 56 -0.44 12.86 2.22
CA SER A 56 -0.71 13.76 3.34
C SER A 56 0.48 14.67 3.67
N ALA A 57 1.62 14.49 2.99
CA ALA A 57 2.91 15.02 3.43
C ALA A 57 3.83 15.43 2.26
N ASP A 58 3.25 15.96 1.18
CA ASP A 58 4.02 16.50 0.07
C ASP A 58 4.99 17.59 0.57
N ASN A 59 6.30 17.33 0.44
CA ASN A 59 7.40 18.24 0.77
C ASN A 59 7.37 18.84 2.19
N LEU A 60 6.90 18.09 3.19
CA LEU A 60 6.99 18.53 4.58
C LEU A 60 8.45 18.54 5.06
N SER A 61 8.83 19.62 5.73
CA SER A 61 10.09 19.73 6.46
C SER A 61 10.10 18.81 7.69
N ASP A 62 11.28 18.49 8.20
CA ASP A 62 11.42 17.69 9.43
C ASP A 62 10.64 18.26 10.62
N LEU A 63 10.55 19.59 10.71
CA LEU A 63 9.79 20.26 11.77
C LEU A 63 8.28 19.99 11.64
N GLU A 64 7.77 20.02 10.41
CA GLU A 64 6.35 19.76 10.11
C GLU A 64 6.01 18.28 10.29
N LEU A 65 6.89 17.37 9.89
CA LEU A 65 6.73 15.93 10.13
C LEU A 65 6.69 15.61 11.62
N ARG A 66 7.52 16.28 12.43
CA ARG A 66 7.52 16.16 13.90
C ARG A 66 6.20 16.63 14.51
N GLN A 67 5.67 17.77 14.03
CA GLN A 67 4.39 18.30 14.46
C GLN A 67 3.24 17.37 14.04
N GLN A 68 3.27 16.85 12.82
CA GLN A 68 2.29 15.88 12.33
C GLN A 68 2.31 14.61 13.18
N PHE A 69 3.48 14.07 13.48
CA PHE A 69 3.64 12.91 14.36
C PHE A 69 3.05 13.13 15.75
N GLN A 70 3.22 14.33 16.33
CA GLN A 70 2.63 14.71 17.61
C GLN A 70 1.12 14.95 17.53
N ALA A 71 0.63 15.37 16.37
CA ALA A 71 -0.78 15.64 16.11
C ALA A 71 -1.59 14.38 15.76
N VAL A 72 -0.95 13.28 15.36
CA VAL A 72 -1.64 12.01 15.07
C VAL A 72 -2.26 11.48 16.37
N PRO A 73 -3.60 11.41 16.46
CA PRO A 73 -4.25 10.87 17.64
C PRO A 73 -3.92 9.38 17.80
N ILE A 74 -3.83 8.91 19.05
CA ILE A 74 -3.48 7.51 19.37
C ILE A 74 -4.42 6.50 18.68
N TYR A 75 -5.66 6.89 18.39
CA TYR A 75 -6.66 6.06 17.69
C TYR A 75 -6.50 6.01 16.15
N ASP A 76 -5.64 6.86 15.57
CA ASP A 76 -5.37 6.91 14.12
C ASP A 76 -3.92 6.49 13.76
N LEU A 77 -3.25 5.79 14.68
CA LEU A 77 -1.93 5.17 14.42
C LEU A 77 -2.00 4.04 13.38
N SER A 78 -3.18 3.73 12.85
CA SER A 78 -3.39 2.60 11.95
C SER A 78 -2.69 2.81 10.60
N GLN A 79 -2.76 4.02 10.05
CA GLN A 79 -2.18 4.36 8.76
C GLN A 79 -0.64 4.39 8.75
N PRO A 80 0.06 5.10 9.65
CA PRO A 80 1.52 5.08 9.68
C PRO A 80 2.08 3.68 9.96
N ASN A 81 1.39 2.88 10.78
CA ASN A 81 1.78 1.49 11.02
C ASN A 81 1.58 0.59 9.79
N ARG A 82 0.48 0.75 9.05
CA ARG A 82 0.25 0.01 7.79
C ARG A 82 1.28 0.39 6.73
N ALA A 83 1.57 1.68 6.56
CA ALA A 83 2.59 2.17 5.65
C ALA A 83 3.99 1.69 6.04
N GLY A 84 4.34 1.71 7.33
CA GLY A 84 5.61 1.19 7.83
C GLY A 84 5.79 -0.31 7.60
N LYS A 85 4.73 -1.12 7.74
CA LYS A 85 4.75 -2.54 7.38
C LYS A 85 4.92 -2.75 5.88
N ALA A 86 4.18 -2.01 5.06
CA ALA A 86 4.32 -2.04 3.60
C ALA A 86 5.74 -1.67 3.15
N TYR A 87 6.38 -0.72 3.84
CA TYR A 87 7.76 -0.32 3.60
C TYR A 87 8.77 -1.40 3.95
N ALA A 88 8.64 -2.02 5.13
CA ALA A 88 9.53 -3.11 5.55
C ALA A 88 9.51 -4.27 4.54
N GLU A 89 8.32 -4.62 4.06
CA GLU A 89 8.16 -5.67 3.05
C GLU A 89 8.70 -5.25 1.68
N LEU A 90 8.54 -3.98 1.29
CA LEU A 90 9.16 -3.45 0.08
C LEU A 90 10.69 -3.61 0.12
N LEU A 91 11.32 -3.26 1.24
CA LEU A 91 12.76 -3.43 1.43
C LEU A 91 13.19 -4.90 1.36
N GLU A 92 12.41 -5.80 1.96
CA GLU A 92 12.66 -7.24 1.89
C GLU A 92 12.59 -7.76 0.44
N GLN A 93 11.58 -7.36 -0.32
CA GLN A 93 11.44 -7.76 -1.73
C GLN A 93 12.57 -7.20 -2.60
N ILE A 94 13.01 -5.96 -2.35
CA ILE A 94 14.16 -5.36 -3.03
C ILE A 94 15.43 -6.18 -2.75
N ASP A 95 15.70 -6.51 -1.48
CA ASP A 95 16.86 -7.33 -1.08
C ASP A 95 16.81 -8.74 -1.71
N ILE A 96 15.64 -9.38 -1.73
CA ILE A 96 15.46 -10.67 -2.42
C ILE A 96 15.78 -10.55 -3.91
N GLN A 97 15.24 -9.54 -4.59
CA GLN A 97 15.51 -9.34 -6.02
C GLN A 97 16.99 -9.05 -6.30
N GLN A 98 17.65 -8.25 -5.45
CA GLN A 98 19.08 -7.99 -5.58
C GLN A 98 19.91 -9.26 -5.39
N ARG A 99 19.56 -10.11 -4.42
CA ARG A 99 20.21 -11.42 -4.22
C ARG A 99 19.99 -12.35 -5.39
N LEU A 100 18.78 -12.42 -5.93
CA LEU A 100 18.48 -13.23 -7.12
C LEU A 100 19.23 -12.72 -8.36
N ALA A 101 19.35 -11.41 -8.54
CA ALA A 101 20.14 -10.81 -9.61
C ALA A 101 21.64 -11.07 -9.44
N ALA A 102 22.15 -11.06 -8.21
CA ALA A 102 23.53 -11.41 -7.89
C ALA A 102 23.81 -12.92 -8.05
N MET A 103 22.79 -13.76 -7.92
CA MET A 103 22.82 -15.21 -8.19
C MET A 103 22.51 -15.54 -9.66
N ALA A 104 22.82 -14.64 -10.59
CA ALA A 104 22.65 -14.87 -12.03
C ALA A 104 23.19 -16.26 -12.44
N PRO A 105 22.48 -16.99 -13.31
CA PRO A 105 22.66 -18.42 -13.47
C PRO A 105 24.01 -18.75 -14.10
N VAL A 106 24.67 -19.78 -13.57
CA VAL A 106 25.65 -20.59 -14.31
C VAL A 106 25.04 -20.89 -15.68
N GLU A 107 25.75 -20.54 -16.76
CA GLU A 107 25.36 -20.89 -18.12
C GLU A 107 25.18 -22.40 -18.22
N VAL A 108 23.94 -22.88 -18.09
CA VAL A 108 23.63 -24.28 -18.35
C VAL A 108 23.66 -24.41 -19.87
N THR A 109 24.82 -24.80 -20.39
CA THR A 109 25.01 -25.22 -21.78
C THR A 109 23.95 -26.29 -22.07
N ARG A 110 22.89 -25.90 -22.77
CA ARG A 110 21.78 -26.79 -23.12
C ARG A 110 22.31 -27.91 -24.02
N ALA A 111 22.52 -29.10 -23.46
CA ALA A 111 22.57 -30.31 -24.26
C ALA A 111 21.18 -30.52 -24.91
N GLN A 112 21.14 -30.42 -26.24
CA GLN A 112 19.95 -30.69 -27.04
C GLN A 112 19.38 -32.08 -26.73
N ARG A 113 18.25 -32.13 -26.00
CA ARG A 113 17.37 -33.30 -25.99
C ARG A 113 16.21 -33.05 -26.93
N ARG A 114 16.24 -33.74 -28.08
CA ARG A 114 15.10 -33.92 -28.96
C ARG A 114 14.04 -34.74 -28.22
N ARG A 115 12.85 -34.18 -27.97
CA ARG A 115 11.54 -34.89 -27.97
C ARG A 115 10.41 -33.97 -27.54
N GLY A 116 9.28 -34.13 -28.24
CA GLY A 116 7.96 -33.80 -27.73
C GLY A 116 7.40 -32.52 -28.33
N ASP A 117 6.49 -32.71 -29.27
CA ASP A 117 5.56 -31.72 -29.79
C ASP A 117 4.81 -31.04 -28.62
N ALA A 118 5.36 -29.92 -28.15
CA ALA A 118 4.71 -29.07 -27.15
C ALA A 118 4.05 -27.93 -27.92
N SER A 119 2.72 -27.97 -28.00
CA SER A 119 1.93 -26.89 -28.55
C SER A 119 2.29 -25.59 -27.83
N ASN A 120 2.94 -24.68 -28.55
CA ASN A 120 3.29 -23.36 -28.03
C ASN A 120 2.00 -22.54 -27.85
N VAL A 121 1.36 -22.65 -26.69
CA VAL A 121 0.26 -21.75 -26.31
C VAL A 121 0.86 -20.40 -25.98
N ARG A 122 0.87 -19.50 -26.97
CA ARG A 122 1.19 -18.09 -26.78
C ARG A 122 -0.06 -17.34 -26.35
N THR A 123 -0.19 -17.09 -25.05
CA THR A 123 -1.20 -16.17 -24.51
C THR A 123 -0.73 -14.74 -24.78
N ARG A 124 -1.35 -14.07 -25.75
CA ARG A 124 -1.23 -12.61 -25.91
C ARG A 124 -2.34 -11.97 -25.10
N VAL A 125 -1.99 -11.33 -23.99
CA VAL A 125 -2.94 -10.47 -23.26
C VAL A 125 -2.81 -9.08 -23.84
N VAL A 126 -3.86 -8.62 -24.51
CA VAL A 126 -4.00 -7.22 -24.91
C VAL A 126 -4.64 -6.50 -23.73
N ALA A 127 -3.81 -5.92 -22.87
CA ALA A 127 -4.29 -4.99 -21.86
C ALA A 127 -4.69 -3.70 -22.60
N ASN A 128 -5.99 -3.43 -22.72
CA ASN A 128 -6.48 -2.16 -23.24
C ASN A 128 -6.24 -1.10 -22.14
N PRO A 129 -5.34 -0.12 -22.32
CA PRO A 129 -5.02 0.87 -21.29
C PRO A 129 -6.18 1.83 -21.01
N HIS A 130 -7.20 1.85 -21.89
CA HIS A 130 -8.43 2.57 -21.64
C HIS A 130 -9.34 1.76 -20.73
N ILE A 131 -9.45 2.23 -19.48
CA ILE A 131 -10.45 1.76 -18.53
C ILE A 131 -11.83 1.98 -19.19
N ASP A 132 -12.54 0.87 -19.40
CA ASP A 132 -13.91 0.88 -19.92
C ASP A 132 -14.84 1.40 -18.81
N CYS A 133 -15.01 2.72 -18.77
CA CYS A 133 -15.81 3.43 -17.76
C CYS A 133 -17.26 2.91 -17.69
N ASP A 134 -17.79 2.40 -18.81
CA ASP A 134 -19.15 1.84 -18.88
C ASP A 134 -19.23 0.50 -18.16
N LYS A 135 -18.19 -0.34 -18.26
CA LYS A 135 -18.11 -1.58 -17.47
C LYS A 135 -17.91 -1.29 -15.99
N PHE A 136 -17.06 -0.32 -15.65
CA PHE A 136 -16.83 0.04 -14.26
C PHE A 136 -18.09 0.59 -13.59
N SER A 137 -18.81 1.49 -14.27
CA SER A 137 -20.06 2.06 -13.74
C SER A 137 -21.13 0.98 -13.53
N ARG A 138 -21.29 0.02 -14.44
CA ARG A 138 -22.20 -1.12 -14.26
C ARG A 138 -21.90 -1.93 -13.00
N ILE A 139 -20.62 -2.24 -12.77
CA ILE A 139 -20.19 -2.97 -11.56
C ILE A 139 -20.52 -2.16 -10.30
N TYR A 140 -20.27 -0.85 -10.30
CA TYR A 140 -20.62 0.02 -9.18
C TYR A 140 -22.13 0.05 -8.90
N PHE A 141 -22.96 0.12 -9.94
CA PHE A 141 -24.42 0.07 -9.79
C PHE A 141 -24.90 -1.29 -9.27
N GLU A 142 -24.38 -2.40 -9.78
CA GLU A 142 -24.71 -3.74 -9.27
C GLU A 142 -24.33 -3.91 -7.80
N MET A 143 -23.17 -3.39 -7.39
CA MET A 143 -22.76 -3.42 -5.98
C MET A 143 -23.66 -2.56 -5.10
N ALA A 144 -24.07 -1.37 -5.57
CA ALA A 144 -24.99 -0.50 -4.84
C ALA A 144 -26.37 -1.16 -4.67
N ASP A 145 -26.91 -1.75 -5.74
CA ASP A 145 -28.19 -2.49 -5.69
C ASP A 145 -28.14 -3.66 -4.72
N ARG A 146 -27.02 -4.38 -4.68
CA ARG A 146 -26.82 -5.47 -3.72
C ARG A 146 -26.86 -4.99 -2.28
N ILE A 147 -26.15 -3.90 -1.96
CA ILE A 147 -26.14 -3.32 -0.61
C ILE A 147 -27.56 -2.87 -0.19
N VAL A 148 -28.31 -2.28 -1.12
CA VAL A 148 -29.70 -1.86 -0.85
C VAL A 148 -30.59 -3.07 -0.58
N ARG A 149 -30.48 -4.15 -1.36
CA ARG A 149 -31.23 -5.39 -1.12
C ARG A 149 -30.90 -6.00 0.23
N GLU A 150 -29.62 -6.17 0.54
CA GLU A 150 -29.17 -6.74 1.82
C GLU A 150 -29.68 -5.91 3.01
N ARG A 151 -29.75 -4.58 2.88
CA ARG A 151 -30.30 -3.68 3.91
C ARG A 151 -31.81 -3.79 4.06
N ASN A 152 -32.55 -3.96 2.96
CA ASN A 152 -34.00 -4.15 3.00
C ASN A 152 -34.36 -5.52 3.59
N GLU A 153 -33.66 -6.57 3.18
CA GLU A 153 -33.82 -7.92 3.76
C GLU A 153 -33.49 -7.95 5.26
N ALA A 154 -32.52 -7.15 5.72
CA ALA A 154 -32.22 -7.01 7.14
C ALA A 154 -33.32 -6.27 7.91
N LYS A 155 -33.97 -5.27 7.30
CA LYS A 155 -35.11 -4.57 7.89
C LYS A 155 -36.34 -5.47 8.02
N ASP A 156 -36.67 -6.19 6.95
CA ASP A 156 -37.82 -7.12 6.94
C ASP A 156 -37.67 -8.22 8.00
N LYS A 157 -36.44 -8.69 8.25
CA LYS A 157 -36.15 -9.64 9.33
C LYS A 157 -36.24 -9.03 10.73
N SER A 158 -35.97 -7.74 10.88
CA SER A 158 -36.06 -7.04 12.17
C SER A 158 -37.49 -6.67 12.57
N GLU A 159 -38.42 -6.60 11.63
CA GLU A 159 -39.85 -6.32 11.88
C GLU A 159 -40.67 -7.60 12.17
N GLN A 160 -40.06 -8.79 12.00
CA GLN A 160 -40.69 -10.08 12.30
C GLN A 160 -40.40 -10.61 13.73
N TYR A 161 -39.61 -9.89 14.53
CA TYR A 161 -39.29 -10.19 15.94
C TYR A 161 -39.71 -9.05 16.86
#